data_AF-A0A9X9LIG5-F1
#
_entry.id   AF-A0A9X9LIG5-F1
#
_cell.length_a   1.000
_cell.length_b   1.000
_cell.length_c   1.000
_cell.angle_alpha   90.00
_cell.angle_beta   90.00
_cell.angle_gamma   90.00
#
_symmetry.space_group_name_H-M   'P 1'
#
loop_
_entity.id
_entity.type
_entity.pdbx_description
1 polymer ?
#
loop_
_entity_poly.entity_id
_entity_poly.type
_entity_poly.pdbx_seq_one_letter_code
_entity_poly.pdbx_strand_id
1 'polypeptide(L)'
;MDFIWLKHLIPDVLQNNKEFLFGNIRELYEFHNRTFLKELEKCTENPELLARCFLKRKEDLQIYFKYHKNLPRARAIWQECQDCTFFGVCQRQLDHELPLFKYLRGPSQRLIKYQMLLKGLLDFESPEDLGIDPGDQEEGLAKNGPKRTKDSTFSAELQQALAMLEDLIKSCELAVDLAAVTGCPVWAIASVETVQ
;
A
#
# COMPACT_ATOMS: atom_id res chain seq x y z
N MET A 1 9.14 -18.77 20.18
CA MET A 1 8.75 -18.28 21.52
C MET A 1 7.31 -18.69 21.74
N ASP A 2 7.08 -19.64 22.65
CA ASP A 2 5.74 -20.10 22.95
C ASP A 2 5.15 -19.26 24.08
N PHE A 3 4.26 -18.33 23.71
CA PHE A 3 3.53 -17.47 24.64
C PHE A 3 2.36 -18.21 25.30
N ILE A 4 2.56 -19.47 25.70
CA ILE A 4 1.52 -20.33 26.29
C ILE A 4 0.92 -19.67 27.53
N TRP A 5 1.73 -18.94 28.29
CA TRP A 5 1.30 -18.21 29.48
C TRP A 5 0.46 -16.96 29.16
N LEU A 6 0.46 -16.41 27.94
CA LEU A 6 -0.39 -15.25 27.60
C LEU A 6 -1.84 -15.62 27.28
N LYS A 7 -2.15 -16.92 27.10
CA LYS A 7 -3.48 -17.37 26.66
C LYS A 7 -4.63 -16.85 27.53
N HIS A 8 -4.42 -16.77 28.84
CA HIS A 8 -5.43 -16.28 29.79
C HIS A 8 -5.68 -14.77 29.70
N LEU A 9 -4.80 -14.02 29.02
CA LEU A 9 -4.96 -12.58 28.82
C LEU A 9 -5.71 -12.25 27.52
N ILE A 10 -5.93 -13.22 26.62
CA ILE A 10 -6.57 -13.01 25.32
C ILE A 10 -8.08 -12.88 25.52
N PRO A 11 -8.70 -11.71 25.25
CA PRO A 11 -10.15 -11.54 25.38
C PRO A 11 -10.91 -12.39 24.36
N ASP A 12 -12.14 -12.80 24.68
CA ASP A 12 -12.97 -13.64 23.80
C ASP A 12 -13.20 -13.01 22.42
N VAL A 13 -13.39 -11.68 22.37
CA VAL A 13 -13.54 -10.95 21.10
C VAL A 13 -12.33 -11.18 20.19
N LEU A 14 -11.12 -11.22 20.76
CA LEU A 14 -9.88 -11.46 20.01
C LEU A 14 -9.71 -12.94 19.66
N GLN A 15 -10.01 -13.86 20.59
CA GLN A 15 -9.93 -15.30 20.32
C GLN A 15 -10.79 -15.69 19.11
N ASN A 16 -12.00 -15.15 19.03
CA ASN A 16 -12.96 -15.46 17.98
C ASN A 16 -12.75 -14.66 16.68
N ASN A 17 -12.04 -13.53 16.73
CA ASN A 17 -11.91 -12.63 15.59
C ASN A 17 -10.47 -12.33 15.14
N LYS A 18 -9.45 -13.06 15.62
CA LYS A 18 -8.04 -12.81 15.26
C LYS A 18 -7.80 -12.72 13.75
N GLU A 19 -8.41 -13.61 12.96
CA GLU A 19 -8.24 -13.65 11.50
C GLU A 19 -8.80 -12.38 10.83
N PHE A 20 -9.82 -11.77 11.43
CA PHE A 20 -10.40 -10.51 10.95
C PHE A 20 -9.63 -9.28 11.46
N LEU A 21 -9.00 -9.34 12.63
CA LEU A 21 -8.12 -8.25 13.10
C LEU A 21 -6.89 -8.10 12.18
N PHE A 22 -6.26 -9.22 11.82
CA PHE A 22 -5.07 -9.21 10.97
C PHE A 22 -5.38 -9.25 9.46
N GLY A 23 -6.61 -9.65 9.09
CA GLY A 23 -7.00 -9.84 7.70
C GLY A 23 -6.03 -10.76 6.98
N ASN A 24 -5.69 -10.42 5.74
CA ASN A 24 -4.72 -11.16 4.93
C ASN A 24 -3.30 -10.57 5.01
N ILE A 25 -2.89 -9.95 6.12
CA ILE A 25 -1.55 -9.35 6.24
C ILE A 25 -0.41 -10.36 6.01
N ARG A 26 -0.64 -11.65 6.33
CA ARG A 26 0.33 -12.72 6.04
C ARG A 26 0.50 -12.96 4.55
N GLU A 27 -0.59 -12.90 3.78
CA GLU A 27 -0.56 -13.03 2.32
C GLU A 27 0.21 -11.87 1.69
N LEU A 28 -0.02 -10.64 2.17
CA LEU A 28 0.77 -9.46 1.81
C LEU A 28 2.26 -9.66 2.10
N TYR A 29 2.61 -10.08 3.31
CA TYR A 29 4.00 -10.34 3.69
C TYR A 29 4.65 -11.40 2.80
N GLU A 30 3.96 -12.51 2.57
CA GLU A 30 4.49 -13.62 1.75
C GLU A 30 4.70 -13.20 0.30
N PHE A 31 3.77 -12.47 -0.31
CA PHE A 31 3.92 -11.89 -1.65
C PHE A 31 5.14 -10.98 -1.73
N HIS A 32 5.27 -10.02 -0.81
CA HIS A 32 6.39 -9.08 -0.82
C HIS A 32 7.72 -9.77 -0.61
N ASN A 33 7.83 -10.64 0.40
CA ASN A 33 9.08 -11.29 0.77
C ASN A 33 9.55 -12.31 -0.27
N ARG A 34 8.62 -13.08 -0.86
CA ARG A 34 8.99 -14.18 -1.76
C ARG A 34 9.13 -13.74 -3.22
N THR A 35 8.37 -12.74 -3.63
CA THR A 35 8.20 -12.36 -5.03
C THR A 35 8.57 -10.90 -5.27
N PHE A 36 7.81 -9.96 -4.72
CA PHE A 36 7.89 -8.57 -5.18
C PHE A 36 9.22 -7.90 -4.85
N LEU A 37 9.76 -8.11 -3.64
CA LEU A 37 11.06 -7.54 -3.24
C LEU A 37 12.18 -7.97 -4.19
N LYS A 38 12.25 -9.26 -4.54
CA LYS A 38 13.28 -9.80 -5.44
C LYS A 38 13.18 -9.27 -6.87
N GLU A 39 11.97 -8.90 -7.31
CA GLU A 39 11.78 -8.25 -8.60
C GLU A 39 12.22 -6.78 -8.52
N LEU A 40 11.89 -6.06 -7.45
CA LEU A 40 12.34 -4.69 -7.22
C LEU A 40 13.88 -4.58 -7.09
N GLU A 41 14.53 -5.54 -6.44
CA GLU A 41 16.00 -5.61 -6.34
C GLU A 41 16.69 -5.81 -7.69
N LYS A 42 15.98 -6.31 -8.71
CA LYS A 42 16.52 -6.41 -10.08
C LYS A 42 16.36 -5.11 -10.88
N CYS A 43 15.51 -4.20 -10.40
CA CYS A 43 15.28 -2.90 -11.02
C CYS A 43 16.25 -1.83 -10.52
N THR A 44 17.12 -2.13 -9.54
CA THR A 44 17.98 -1.12 -8.88
C THR A 44 18.91 -0.40 -9.85
N GLU A 45 19.36 -1.10 -10.90
CA GLU A 45 20.22 -0.54 -11.95
C GLU A 45 19.43 -0.11 -13.20
N ASN A 46 18.13 -0.43 -13.27
CA ASN A 46 17.31 -0.14 -14.44
C ASN A 46 15.87 0.26 -14.05
N PRO A 47 15.58 1.57 -13.93
CA PRO A 47 14.25 2.07 -13.57
C PRO A 47 13.18 1.73 -14.63
N GLU A 48 13.58 1.46 -15.89
CA GLU A 48 12.64 1.03 -16.94
C GLU A 48 11.92 -0.27 -16.60
N LEU A 49 12.60 -1.15 -15.87
CA LEU A 49 12.02 -2.43 -15.45
C LEU A 49 11.03 -2.28 -14.30
N LEU A 50 11.07 -1.17 -13.56
CA LEU A 50 10.21 -0.95 -12.40
C LEU A 50 8.74 -0.88 -12.83
N ALA A 51 8.42 -0.09 -13.85
CA ALA A 51 7.06 0.03 -14.38
C ALA A 51 6.50 -1.34 -14.79
N ARG A 52 7.31 -2.13 -15.51
CA ARG A 52 6.96 -3.49 -15.92
C ARG A 52 6.74 -4.43 -14.75
N CYS A 53 7.51 -4.31 -13.67
CA CYS A 53 7.32 -5.09 -12.45
C CYS A 53 5.93 -4.84 -11.83
N PHE A 54 5.48 -3.58 -11.77
CA PHE A 54 4.13 -3.28 -11.28
C PHE A 54 3.04 -3.83 -12.22
N LEU A 55 3.18 -3.62 -13.53
CA LEU A 55 2.20 -4.08 -14.52
C LEU A 55 2.06 -5.61 -14.53
N LYS A 56 3.19 -6.34 -14.50
CA LYS A 56 3.22 -7.80 -14.44
C LYS A 56 2.55 -8.36 -13.18
N ARG A 57 2.52 -7.58 -12.10
CA ARG A 57 2.01 -7.97 -10.77
C ARG A 57 0.66 -7.37 -10.44
N LYS A 58 -0.05 -6.80 -11.43
CA LYS A 58 -1.35 -6.17 -11.24
C LYS A 58 -2.36 -7.06 -10.51
N GLU A 59 -2.45 -8.33 -10.91
CA GLU A 59 -3.37 -9.30 -10.31
C GLU A 59 -2.92 -9.70 -8.91
N ASP A 60 -1.61 -9.90 -8.71
CA ASP A 60 -1.04 -10.21 -7.39
C ASP A 60 -1.27 -9.06 -6.40
N LEU A 61 -1.21 -7.81 -6.85
CA LEU A 61 -1.45 -6.62 -6.01
C LEU A 61 -2.91 -6.50 -5.53
N GLN A 62 -3.86 -7.25 -6.09
CA GLN A 62 -5.26 -7.27 -5.62
C GLN A 62 -5.40 -7.81 -4.18
N ILE A 63 -4.36 -8.45 -3.62
CA ILE A 63 -4.30 -8.78 -2.19
C ILE A 63 -4.46 -7.54 -1.29
N TYR A 64 -4.10 -6.35 -1.77
CA TYR A 64 -4.35 -5.08 -1.07
C TYR A 64 -5.84 -4.72 -1.03
N PHE A 65 -6.59 -4.96 -2.11
CA PHE A 65 -8.04 -4.74 -2.13
C PHE A 65 -8.73 -5.63 -1.08
N LYS A 66 -8.35 -6.92 -1.03
CA LYS A 66 -8.82 -7.86 -0.02
C LYS A 66 -8.53 -7.39 1.40
N TYR A 67 -7.35 -6.82 1.64
CA TYR A 67 -6.97 -6.26 2.93
C TYR A 67 -7.86 -5.08 3.33
N HIS A 68 -8.06 -4.12 2.42
CA HIS A 68 -8.84 -2.91 2.68
C HIS A 68 -10.33 -3.19 2.86
N LYS A 69 -10.89 -4.15 2.11
CA LYS A 69 -12.27 -4.64 2.31
C LYS A 69 -12.51 -5.13 3.75
N ASN A 70 -11.51 -5.71 4.41
CA ASN A 70 -11.60 -6.18 5.79
C ASN A 70 -11.28 -5.09 6.84
N LEU A 71 -10.65 -3.98 6.44
CA LEU A 71 -10.12 -2.98 7.37
C LEU A 71 -11.18 -2.34 8.30
N PRO A 72 -12.43 -2.06 7.87
CA PRO A 72 -13.48 -1.61 8.79
C PRO A 72 -13.77 -2.60 9.92
N ARG A 73 -13.85 -3.89 9.60
CA ARG A 73 -14.05 -4.95 10.59
C ARG A 73 -12.87 -5.07 11.54
N ALA A 74 -11.64 -5.02 11.02
CA ALA A 74 -10.43 -5.00 11.83
C ALA A 74 -10.42 -3.82 12.81
N ARG A 75 -10.86 -2.64 12.36
CA ARG A 75 -10.98 -1.44 13.19
C ARG A 75 -12.00 -1.59 14.30
N ALA A 76 -13.17 -2.16 14.01
CA ALA A 76 -14.21 -2.41 15.01
C ALA A 76 -13.69 -3.34 16.13
N ILE A 77 -13.10 -4.47 15.75
CA ILE A 77 -12.48 -5.41 16.70
C ILE A 77 -11.41 -4.70 17.54
N TRP A 78 -10.54 -3.92 16.90
CA TRP A 78 -9.51 -3.17 17.61
C TRP A 78 -10.11 -2.20 18.64
N GLN A 79 -11.19 -1.47 18.31
CA GLN A 79 -11.82 -0.56 19.28
C GLN A 79 -12.31 -1.29 20.54
N GLU A 80 -12.79 -2.53 20.41
CA GLU A 80 -13.28 -3.32 21.53
C GLU A 80 -12.16 -3.91 22.42
N CYS A 81 -10.94 -4.05 21.89
CA CYS A 81 -9.87 -4.76 22.60
C CYS A 81 -8.52 -4.04 22.67
N GLN A 82 -8.40 -2.80 22.19
CA GLN A 82 -7.12 -2.07 22.15
C GLN A 82 -6.46 -1.88 23.53
N ASP A 83 -7.27 -1.73 24.58
CA ASP A 83 -6.78 -1.51 25.94
C ASP A 83 -6.58 -2.80 26.75
N CYS A 84 -6.74 -3.97 26.11
CA CYS A 84 -6.55 -5.24 26.82
C CYS A 84 -5.07 -5.47 27.20
N THR A 85 -4.86 -6.09 28.36
CA THR A 85 -3.52 -6.36 28.89
C THR A 85 -2.65 -7.17 27.93
N PHE A 86 -3.27 -8.05 27.12
CA PHE A 86 -2.56 -8.87 26.14
C PHE A 86 -1.72 -8.06 25.15
N PHE A 87 -2.27 -7.00 24.55
CA PHE A 87 -1.51 -6.19 23.59
C PHE A 87 -0.43 -5.36 24.28
N GLY A 88 -0.67 -4.85 25.49
CA GLY A 88 0.33 -4.14 26.27
C GLY A 88 1.54 -5.01 26.63
N VAL A 89 1.30 -6.29 26.99
CA VAL A 89 2.39 -7.25 27.23
C VAL A 89 3.12 -7.58 25.94
N CYS A 90 2.40 -7.91 24.85
CA CYS A 90 3.02 -8.20 23.55
C CYS A 90 3.90 -7.04 23.06
N GLN A 91 3.42 -5.80 23.18
CA GLN A 91 4.15 -4.61 22.74
C GLN A 91 5.48 -4.45 23.49
N ARG A 92 5.47 -4.62 24.82
CA ARG A 92 6.69 -4.54 25.64
C ARG A 92 7.68 -5.67 25.35
N GLN A 93 7.17 -6.90 25.14
CA GLN A 93 8.04 -8.05 24.88
C GLN A 93 8.71 -8.01 23.51
N LEU A 94 8.05 -7.40 22.52
CA LEU A 94 8.60 -7.21 21.18
C LEU A 94 9.38 -5.89 21.05
N ASP A 95 9.46 -5.09 22.12
CA ASP A 95 10.09 -3.77 22.14
C ASP A 95 9.56 -2.84 21.03
N HIS A 96 8.24 -2.84 20.84
CA HIS A 96 7.57 -2.04 19.81
C HIS A 96 7.20 -0.65 20.35
N GLU A 97 7.66 0.39 19.66
CA GLU A 97 7.36 1.79 20.00
C GLU A 97 5.89 2.17 19.77
N LEU A 98 5.23 1.54 18.80
CA LEU A 98 3.88 1.89 18.38
C LEU A 98 2.85 0.83 18.81
N PRO A 99 1.59 1.19 19.03
CA PRO A 99 0.53 0.21 19.24
C PRO A 99 0.27 -0.60 17.96
N LEU A 100 -0.21 -1.84 18.10
CA LEU A 100 -0.41 -2.80 17.00
C LEU A 100 -1.09 -2.18 15.77
N PHE A 101 -2.20 -1.47 15.97
CA PHE A 101 -2.99 -0.94 14.86
C PHE A 101 -2.25 0.12 14.02
N LYS A 102 -1.16 0.72 14.52
CA LYS A 102 -0.29 1.59 13.71
C LYS A 102 0.49 0.78 12.67
N TYR A 103 0.97 -0.41 13.03
CA TYR A 103 1.60 -1.33 12.08
C TYR A 103 0.62 -1.87 11.04
N LEU A 104 -0.65 -2.10 11.44
CA LEU A 104 -1.71 -2.50 10.50
C LEU A 104 -2.08 -1.43 9.47
N ARG A 105 -1.60 -0.18 9.61
CA ARG A 105 -1.70 0.85 8.55
C ARG A 105 -0.59 0.73 7.51
N GLY A 106 0.43 -0.09 7.76
CA GLY A 106 1.59 -0.28 6.89
C GLY A 106 1.23 -0.64 5.45
N PRO A 107 0.30 -1.58 5.20
CA PRO A 107 -0.15 -1.89 3.84
C PRO A 107 -0.75 -0.67 3.10
N SER A 108 -1.63 0.10 3.74
CA SER A 108 -2.22 1.30 3.14
C SER A 108 -1.15 2.33 2.79
N GLN A 109 -0.23 2.59 3.73
CA GLN A 109 0.90 3.51 3.51
C GLN A 109 1.83 3.03 2.39
N ARG A 110 1.97 1.71 2.22
CA ARG A 110 2.85 1.13 1.20
C ARG A 110 2.32 1.41 -0.22
N LEU A 111 1.01 1.34 -0.45
CA LEU A 111 0.42 1.70 -1.75
C LEU A 111 0.67 3.16 -2.10
N ILE A 112 0.44 4.08 -1.15
CA ILE A 112 0.69 5.52 -1.36
C ILE A 112 2.16 5.77 -1.67
N LYS A 113 3.09 5.10 -0.97
CA LYS A 113 4.52 5.20 -1.27
C LYS A 113 4.86 4.73 -2.68
N TYR A 114 4.28 3.62 -3.16
CA TYR A 114 4.50 3.19 -4.54
C TYR A 114 3.98 4.21 -5.55
N GLN A 115 2.82 4.81 -5.31
CA GLN A 115 2.26 5.85 -6.19
C GLN A 115 3.18 7.06 -6.25
N MET A 116 3.62 7.56 -5.09
CA MET A 116 4.54 8.70 -5.00
C MET A 116 5.86 8.42 -5.71
N LEU A 117 6.41 7.21 -5.59
CA LEU A 117 7.66 6.84 -6.24
C LEU A 117 7.51 6.77 -7.77
N LEU A 118 6.45 6.14 -8.28
CA LEU A 118 6.20 6.06 -9.73
C LEU A 118 5.91 7.44 -10.33
N LYS A 119 5.15 8.29 -9.61
CA LYS A 119 4.90 9.67 -10.01
C LYS A 119 6.19 10.49 -10.04
N GLY A 120 7.01 10.39 -9.00
CA GLY A 120 8.29 11.11 -8.95
C GLY A 120 9.20 10.75 -10.14
N LEU A 121 9.21 9.48 -10.58
CA LEU A 121 9.97 9.07 -11.76
C LEU A 121 9.47 9.74 -13.06
N LEU A 122 8.16 9.97 -13.22
CA LEU A 122 7.62 10.71 -14.37
C LEU A 122 8.01 12.18 -14.35
N ASP A 123 7.96 12.79 -13.16
CA ASP A 123 8.29 14.21 -12.99
C ASP A 123 9.78 14.48 -13.30
N PHE A 124 10.67 13.49 -13.11
CA PHE A 124 12.08 13.56 -13.55
C PHE A 124 12.26 13.40 -15.07
N GLU A 125 11.34 12.73 -15.77
CA GLU A 125 11.39 12.55 -17.23
C GLU A 125 10.89 13.77 -18.01
N SER A 126 10.12 14.66 -17.38
CA SER A 126 9.88 15.99 -17.92
C SER A 126 11.01 16.90 -17.46
N PRO A 127 12.00 17.24 -18.31
CA PRO A 127 12.82 18.39 -18.00
C PRO A 127 11.85 19.57 -18.05
N GLU A 128 11.43 20.05 -16.88
CA GLU A 128 10.95 21.42 -16.79
C GLU A 128 12.05 22.28 -17.40
N ASP A 129 11.62 23.08 -18.37
CA ASP A 129 12.35 24.04 -19.18
C ASP A 129 13.11 25.02 -18.28
N LEU A 130 14.24 24.59 -17.71
CA LEU A 130 15.23 25.49 -17.14
C LEU A 130 16.02 26.03 -18.32
N GLY A 131 15.44 27.05 -18.95
CA GLY A 131 16.06 27.89 -19.96
C GLY A 131 17.46 28.28 -19.53
N ILE A 132 18.43 27.55 -20.06
CA ILE A 132 19.79 28.04 -20.22
C ILE A 132 19.70 28.98 -21.41
N ASP A 133 19.78 30.29 -21.14
CA ASP A 133 20.15 31.28 -22.13
C ASP A 133 21.67 31.22 -22.31
N PRO A 134 22.21 30.77 -23.46
CA PRO A 134 23.60 30.95 -23.79
C PRO A 134 23.66 32.07 -24.83
N GLY A 135 24.09 33.25 -24.38
CA GLY A 135 24.51 34.31 -25.28
C GLY A 135 25.51 33.81 -26.33
N ASP A 136 25.20 34.14 -27.58
CA ASP A 136 26.03 34.34 -28.77
C ASP A 136 26.92 33.19 -29.34
N GLN A 137 26.50 32.72 -30.54
CA GLN A 137 27.24 32.27 -31.76
C GLN A 137 28.22 31.05 -31.63
N GLU A 138 28.46 30.15 -32.59
CA GLU A 138 28.34 30.12 -34.05
C GLU A 138 28.39 28.63 -34.54
N GLU A 139 28.19 28.43 -35.83
CA GLU A 139 28.05 27.20 -36.63
C GLU A 139 28.97 25.99 -36.34
N GLY A 140 28.45 24.77 -36.59
CA GLY A 140 29.30 23.68 -37.09
C GLY A 140 28.93 22.25 -36.71
N LEU A 141 28.56 21.49 -37.75
CA LEU A 141 28.90 20.08 -37.94
C LEU A 141 28.01 18.98 -37.32
N ALA A 142 27.33 18.27 -38.24
CA ALA A 142 26.59 17.05 -38.02
C ALA A 142 27.34 15.99 -37.20
N LYS A 143 26.67 15.45 -36.18
CA LYS A 143 27.00 14.14 -35.59
C LYS A 143 25.75 13.26 -35.60
N ASN A 144 25.77 12.25 -36.46
CA ASN A 144 24.89 11.09 -36.37
C ASN A 144 25.22 10.31 -35.07
N GLY A 145 24.20 10.06 -34.24
CA GLY A 145 24.24 9.26 -33.00
C GLY A 145 22.82 9.01 -32.44
N PRO A 146 22.57 7.96 -31.63
CA PRO A 146 21.50 6.99 -31.86
C PRO A 146 20.08 7.36 -31.37
N LYS A 147 19.07 6.97 -32.18
CA LYS A 147 17.64 6.70 -31.89
C LYS A 147 17.06 7.25 -30.58
N ARG A 148 16.43 8.43 -30.67
CA ARG A 148 15.38 8.94 -29.76
C ARG A 148 14.07 8.14 -29.86
N THR A 149 14.10 6.83 -29.63
CA THR A 149 12.89 5.98 -29.68
C THR A 149 12.65 5.17 -28.40
N LYS A 150 13.51 5.30 -27.37
CA LYS A 150 13.37 4.53 -26.12
C LYS A 150 12.61 5.27 -25.00
N ASP A 151 12.71 6.60 -24.93
CA ASP A 151 12.07 7.39 -23.86
C ASP A 151 10.53 7.38 -23.91
N SER A 152 9.94 7.34 -25.11
CA SER A 152 8.48 7.36 -25.23
C SER A 152 7.80 6.09 -24.72
N THR A 153 8.46 4.93 -24.82
CA THR A 153 7.87 3.65 -24.38
C THR A 153 7.97 3.48 -22.87
N PHE A 154 9.11 3.86 -22.26
CA PHE A 154 9.27 3.79 -20.82
C PHE A 154 8.29 4.73 -20.10
N SER A 155 8.20 5.99 -20.56
CA SER A 155 7.25 6.95 -20.00
C SER A 155 5.80 6.46 -20.07
N ALA A 156 5.41 5.84 -21.19
CA ALA A 156 4.07 5.25 -21.35
C ALA A 156 3.83 4.06 -20.40
N GLU A 157 4.80 3.17 -20.22
CA GLU A 157 4.70 2.05 -19.27
C GLU A 157 4.60 2.56 -17.83
N LEU A 158 5.35 3.62 -17.49
CA LEU A 158 5.33 4.22 -16.17
C LEU A 158 3.99 4.91 -15.87
N GLN A 159 3.44 5.65 -16.83
CA GLN A 159 2.08 6.20 -16.76
C GLN A 159 1.04 5.09 -16.58
N GLN A 160 1.15 3.99 -17.30
CA GLN A 160 0.24 2.85 -17.18
C GLN A 160 0.34 2.19 -15.79
N ALA A 161 1.56 2.02 -15.26
CA ALA A 161 1.79 1.47 -13.93
C ALA A 161 1.21 2.38 -12.84
N LEU A 162 1.40 3.69 -12.98
CA LEU A 162 0.83 4.69 -12.06
C LEU A 162 -0.71 4.65 -12.09
N ALA A 163 -1.33 4.69 -13.27
CA ALA A 163 -2.78 4.62 -13.42
C ALA A 163 -3.37 3.33 -12.81
N MET A 164 -2.72 2.19 -13.06
CA MET A 164 -3.12 0.91 -12.46
C MET A 164 -3.10 0.96 -10.92
N LEU A 165 -2.07 1.57 -10.34
CA LEU A 165 -1.95 1.68 -8.90
C LEU A 165 -2.97 2.68 -8.29
N GLU A 166 -3.25 3.78 -8.99
CA GLU A 166 -4.29 4.74 -8.61
C GLU A 166 -5.68 4.10 -8.62
N ASP A 167 -5.99 3.31 -9.64
CA ASP A 167 -7.26 2.58 -9.71
C ASP A 167 -7.38 1.54 -8.58
N LEU A 168 -6.28 0.87 -8.22
CA LEU A 168 -6.24 -0.03 -7.07
C LEU A 168 -6.46 0.72 -5.75
N ILE A 169 -5.83 1.89 -5.55
CA ILE A 169 -6.02 2.72 -4.36
C ILE A 169 -7.47 3.17 -4.24
N LYS A 170 -8.06 3.72 -5.32
CA LYS A 170 -9.48 4.12 -5.36
C LYS A 170 -10.40 2.94 -5.06
N SER A 171 -10.10 1.77 -5.62
CA SER A 171 -10.87 0.55 -5.35
C SER A 171 -10.79 0.13 -3.87
N CYS A 172 -9.63 0.30 -3.23
CA CYS A 172 -9.46 0.06 -1.80
C CYS A 172 -10.26 1.04 -0.95
N GLU A 173 -10.27 2.33 -1.30
CA GLU A 173 -11.07 3.36 -0.62
C GLU A 173 -12.56 3.06 -0.71
N LEU A 174 -13.06 2.77 -1.92
CA LEU A 174 -14.46 2.37 -2.14
C LEU A 174 -14.83 1.10 -1.36
N ALA A 175 -13.92 0.12 -1.28
CA ALA A 175 -14.14 -1.10 -0.51
C ALA A 175 -14.27 -0.82 0.99
N VAL A 176 -13.48 0.11 1.52
CA VAL A 176 -13.55 0.54 2.92
C VAL A 176 -14.88 1.23 3.19
N ASP A 177 -15.29 2.17 2.33
CA ASP A 177 -16.53 2.92 2.48
C ASP A 177 -17.76 2.01 2.39
N LEU A 178 -17.80 1.13 1.39
CA LEU A 178 -18.89 0.17 1.23
C LEU A 178 -18.98 -0.79 2.43
N ALA A 179 -17.85 -1.28 2.92
CA ALA A 179 -17.80 -2.15 4.09
C ALA A 179 -18.19 -1.42 5.39
N ALA A 180 -17.95 -0.11 5.49
CA ALA A 180 -18.41 0.69 6.62
C ALA A 180 -19.95 0.86 6.64
N VAL A 181 -20.57 1.04 5.47
CA VAL A 181 -22.04 1.16 5.35
C VAL A 181 -22.74 -0.19 5.55
N THR A 182 -22.17 -1.27 5.01
CA THR A 182 -22.76 -2.63 5.09
C THR A 182 -22.42 -3.36 6.40
N GLY A 183 -21.37 -2.92 7.10
CA GLY A 183 -20.90 -3.48 8.37
C GLY A 183 -21.48 -2.82 9.62
N CYS A 184 -22.38 -1.84 9.48
CA CYS A 184 -23.15 -1.33 10.61
C CYS A 184 -23.98 -2.48 11.22
N PRO A 185 -23.78 -2.82 12.50
CA PRO A 185 -24.68 -3.72 13.17
C PRO A 185 -26.11 -3.17 13.12
N VAL A 186 -27.11 -4.03 12.94
CA VAL A 186 -28.54 -3.65 12.90
C VAL A 186 -28.96 -2.83 14.15
N TRP A 187 -28.28 -3.03 15.29
CA TRP A 187 -28.52 -2.25 16.52
C TRP A 187 -28.03 -0.79 16.46
N ALA A 188 -27.04 -0.47 15.62
CA ALA A 188 -26.57 0.90 15.43
C ALA A 188 -27.56 1.72 14.56
N ILE A 189 -28.29 1.06 13.66
CA ILE A 189 -29.35 1.67 12.84
C ILE A 189 -30.60 1.93 13.70
N ALA A 190 -30.95 0.98 14.59
CA ALA A 190 -32.08 1.12 15.51
C ALA A 190 -31.94 2.30 16.50
N SER A 191 -30.73 2.77 16.76
CA SER A 191 -30.49 3.92 17.65
C SER A 191 -30.74 5.28 16.97
N VAL A 192 -30.83 5.32 15.63
CA VAL A 192 -31.12 6.55 14.87
C VAL A 192 -32.63 6.71 14.64
N GLU A 193 -33.39 5.61 14.58
CA GLU A 193 -34.85 5.63 14.40
C GLU A 193 -35.65 5.78 15.71
N THR A 194 -35.00 5.80 16.89
CA THR A 194 -35.69 6.01 18.19
C THR A 194 -35.63 7.48 18.67
N VAL A 195 -35.20 8.41 17.80
CA VAL A 195 -35.32 9.85 18.04
C VAL A 195 -36.21 10.45 16.95
N GLN A 196 -37.48 10.04 16.92
CA GLN A 196 -38.58 10.78 16.32
C GLN A 196 -39.89 10.48 17.05
#